data_AF-A0A9D7ZE81-F1
#
_entry.id   AF-A0A9D7ZE81-F1
#
_cell.length_a   1.000
_cell.length_b   1.000
_cell.length_c   1.000
_cell.angle_alpha   90.00
_cell.angle_beta   90.00
_cell.angle_gamma   90.00
#
_symmetry.space_group_name_H-M   'P 1'
#
loop_
_entity.id
_entity.type
_entity.pdbx_description
1 polymer ?
#
loop_
_entity_poly.entity_id
_entity_poly.type
_entity_poly.pdbx_seq_one_letter_code
_entity_poly.pdbx_strand_id
1 'polypeptide(L)'
;MSDLKFKSKFTGLVQLKDLNKISNIGYTKDFNWFYIRLSEIQELKSDFNILEKRVGAFWYKESLDVTAKKNNWFIPKDEATVFTGQLKDVLLCDFNRNQKNHIQVIAIEKDKFEVTGICYFSVHKPTNPLIQSEQTTNISAPSPRSIGNGWNILNVNLGSSSEVSRIKSKKSKWSSLINRVSDSSSSPSKSIDNPNHSSKRGGCFSRILRGIFKILGWLWLFTVSFTLGMSIIQFWNVDRSIAYVLLGMGFIWFFFRYKNWNWFAGITSVLIFLLLAGIYDERAGSLVPDNRKKTQSGNIKTTPPKKTSRTDENGNKIQDQLHEKNISWFDFIDNKHSVVYGTYSSDFINSRVSRESCVSNLNGYKDPVKYFNRIYSKAVEVDNQKLDSIVKKIQSDVKKYDYSQLDIARSVVTMIQEIPYVLVHDKTCKEVIRQDQGFSAEYHQEGKPCLPSIKGGVQTPYEFIHNLKGDCDTRSLLGHLILRKLGIPSSIWVSMAYGHSILGVGLPVGVGQYKKVNGVKHYAVELTAKGFDLGMISPEQTQMNNWDIALYN
;
A
#
# COMPACT_ATOMS: atom_id res chain seq x y z
N MET A 1 -26.09 -8.23 -38.75
CA MET A 1 -25.53 -8.43 -37.40
C MET A 1 -24.07 -8.79 -37.57
N SER A 2 -23.15 -8.07 -36.93
CA SER A 2 -21.71 -8.27 -37.09
C SER A 2 -21.20 -9.31 -36.10
N ASP A 3 -20.60 -10.38 -36.61
CA ASP A 3 -19.85 -11.33 -35.79
C ASP A 3 -18.68 -10.62 -35.10
N LEU A 4 -18.46 -10.91 -33.82
CA LEU A 4 -17.31 -10.39 -33.09
C LEU A 4 -16.07 -11.18 -33.49
N LYS A 5 -14.97 -10.49 -33.80
CA LYS A 5 -13.72 -11.08 -34.29
C LYS A 5 -12.65 -11.00 -33.21
N PHE A 6 -11.87 -12.06 -33.06
CA PHE A 6 -10.87 -12.20 -32.01
C PHE A 6 -9.51 -12.66 -32.55
N LYS A 7 -8.44 -12.24 -31.87
CA LYS A 7 -7.07 -12.75 -31.98
C LYS A 7 -6.66 -13.34 -30.65
N SER A 8 -5.94 -14.46 -30.64
CA SER A 8 -5.48 -15.13 -29.42
C SER A 8 -4.18 -15.88 -29.68
N LYS A 9 -3.34 -16.05 -28.67
CA LYS A 9 -2.31 -17.10 -28.69
C LYS A 9 -2.95 -18.45 -28.40
N PHE A 10 -2.57 -19.49 -29.13
CA PHE A 10 -3.04 -20.84 -28.85
C PHE A 10 -1.91 -21.81 -28.52
N THR A 11 -2.27 -22.80 -27.72
CA THR A 11 -1.51 -24.03 -27.49
C THR A 11 -2.42 -25.20 -27.85
N GLY A 12 -2.05 -26.02 -28.83
CA GLY A 12 -2.85 -27.15 -29.26
C GLY A 12 -2.12 -28.47 -29.12
N LEU A 13 -2.88 -29.50 -28.75
CA LEU A 13 -2.42 -30.88 -28.70
C LEU A 13 -2.83 -31.58 -29.99
N VAL A 14 -1.85 -32.13 -30.69
CA VAL A 14 -1.99 -32.72 -32.02
C VAL A 14 -1.32 -34.09 -32.11
N GLN A 15 -1.81 -34.94 -32.99
CA GLN A 15 -1.10 -36.13 -33.47
C GLN A 15 -0.80 -35.95 -34.95
N LEU A 16 0.42 -36.25 -35.36
CA LEU A 16 0.78 -36.20 -36.78
C LEU A 16 0.10 -37.36 -37.51
N LYS A 17 -0.49 -37.07 -38.66
CA LYS A 17 -1.10 -38.09 -39.51
C LYS A 17 -0.07 -39.06 -40.09
N ASP A 18 1.16 -38.58 -40.30
CA ASP A 18 2.30 -39.36 -40.79
C ASP A 18 3.57 -39.00 -40.01
N LEU A 19 4.07 -39.95 -39.22
CA LEU A 19 5.23 -39.78 -38.34
C LEU A 19 6.55 -39.66 -39.12
N ASN A 20 6.59 -40.09 -40.39
CA ASN A 20 7.78 -39.97 -41.21
C ASN A 20 8.04 -38.54 -41.71
N LYS A 21 7.07 -37.62 -41.53
CA LYS A 21 7.16 -36.20 -41.93
C LYS A 21 7.54 -35.25 -40.80
N ILE A 22 7.94 -35.76 -39.63
CA ILE A 22 8.32 -34.93 -38.45
C ILE A 22 9.36 -33.86 -38.82
N SER A 23 10.29 -34.18 -39.73
CA SER A 23 11.34 -33.27 -40.17
C SER A 23 10.89 -32.19 -41.15
N ASN A 24 9.67 -32.24 -41.68
CA ASN A 24 9.19 -31.35 -42.75
C ASN A 24 7.71 -30.96 -42.58
N ILE A 25 7.31 -30.61 -41.34
CA ILE A 25 5.96 -30.19 -41.01
C ILE A 25 5.74 -28.75 -41.51
N GLY A 26 5.29 -28.63 -42.76
CA GLY A 26 5.07 -27.35 -43.42
C GLY A 26 3.69 -26.74 -43.19
N TYR A 27 2.66 -27.56 -42.88
CA TYR A 27 1.26 -27.13 -42.96
C TYR A 27 0.33 -27.75 -41.90
N THR A 28 -0.74 -27.03 -41.56
CA THR A 28 -1.73 -27.40 -40.52
C THR A 28 -2.56 -28.65 -40.85
N LYS A 29 -2.61 -29.06 -42.12
CA LYS A 29 -3.41 -30.22 -42.60
C LYS A 29 -2.80 -31.58 -42.20
N ASP A 30 -1.54 -31.60 -41.80
CA ASP A 30 -0.80 -32.80 -41.38
C ASP A 30 -1.09 -33.21 -39.91
N PHE A 31 -1.88 -32.42 -39.20
CA PHE A 31 -2.25 -32.65 -37.80
C PHE A 31 -3.69 -33.18 -37.65
N ASN A 32 -3.85 -34.14 -36.74
CA ASN A 32 -5.11 -34.44 -36.08
C ASN A 32 -5.15 -33.67 -34.76
N TRP A 33 -6.08 -32.71 -34.66
CA TRP A 33 -6.22 -31.87 -33.47
C TRP A 33 -7.12 -32.57 -32.44
N PHE A 34 -6.66 -32.64 -31.19
CA PHE A 34 -7.47 -33.14 -30.08
C PHE A 34 -8.05 -32.01 -29.25
N TYR A 35 -7.26 -30.95 -29.09
CA TYR A 35 -7.54 -29.89 -28.14
C TYR A 35 -6.79 -28.63 -28.54
N ILE A 36 -7.45 -27.47 -28.40
CA ILE A 36 -6.85 -26.15 -28.60
C ILE A 36 -7.17 -25.29 -27.40
N ARG A 37 -6.14 -24.84 -26.69
CA ARG A 37 -6.22 -23.86 -25.62
C ARG A 37 -5.99 -22.47 -26.17
N LEU A 38 -6.86 -21.53 -25.83
CA LEU A 38 -6.72 -20.13 -26.21
C LEU A 38 -6.27 -19.30 -24.99
N SER A 39 -5.40 -18.33 -25.23
CA SER A 39 -4.82 -17.44 -24.24
C SER A 39 -4.62 -16.04 -24.84
N GLU A 40 -4.59 -15.00 -24.01
CA GLU A 40 -4.40 -13.63 -24.49
C GLU A 40 -5.44 -13.23 -25.57
N ILE A 41 -6.73 -13.50 -25.31
CA ILE A 41 -7.80 -13.23 -26.27
C ILE A 41 -8.05 -11.71 -26.36
N GLN A 42 -7.96 -11.17 -27.58
CA GLN A 42 -8.16 -9.76 -27.89
C GLN A 42 -9.28 -9.61 -28.94
N GLU A 43 -10.30 -8.82 -28.62
CA GLU A 43 -11.33 -8.42 -29.59
C GLU A 43 -10.75 -7.41 -30.61
N LEU A 44 -10.96 -7.69 -31.89
CA LEU A 44 -10.50 -6.84 -32.99
C LEU A 44 -11.62 -5.90 -33.42
N LYS A 45 -11.38 -4.58 -33.37
CA LYS A 45 -12.41 -3.56 -33.67
C LYS A 45 -12.64 -3.33 -35.17
N SER A 46 -11.67 -3.65 -36.02
CA SER A 46 -11.78 -3.82 -37.47
C SER A 46 -10.43 -4.41 -37.95
N ASP A 47 -10.32 -4.84 -39.22
CA ASP A 47 -9.04 -5.09 -39.95
C ASP A 47 -8.69 -6.56 -40.31
N PHE A 48 -9.54 -7.54 -40.01
CA PHE A 48 -9.31 -8.90 -40.52
C PHE A 48 -10.34 -9.26 -41.60
N ASN A 49 -9.93 -9.13 -42.86
CA ASN A 49 -10.72 -9.55 -44.03
C ASN A 49 -10.45 -11.03 -44.33
N ILE A 50 -11.40 -11.87 -43.92
CA ILE A 50 -11.35 -13.34 -44.07
C ILE A 50 -11.30 -13.75 -45.55
N LEU A 51 -11.90 -12.97 -46.46
CA LEU A 51 -11.94 -13.26 -47.89
C LEU A 51 -10.59 -13.03 -48.57
N GLU A 52 -9.82 -12.05 -48.10
CA GLU A 52 -8.49 -11.72 -48.64
C GLU A 52 -7.37 -12.53 -48.00
N LYS A 53 -7.67 -13.35 -46.98
CA LYS A 53 -6.66 -14.20 -46.32
C LYS A 53 -5.48 -13.39 -45.78
N ARG A 54 -5.75 -12.20 -45.25
CA ARG A 54 -4.73 -11.21 -44.88
C ARG A 54 -4.90 -10.63 -43.47
N VAL A 55 -3.80 -10.45 -42.74
CA VAL A 55 -3.72 -9.62 -41.51
C VAL A 55 -2.60 -8.62 -41.72
N GLY A 56 -2.92 -7.33 -41.84
CA GLY A 56 -1.92 -6.31 -42.15
C GLY A 56 -1.16 -6.63 -43.46
N ALA A 57 0.15 -6.88 -43.38
CA ALA A 57 0.98 -7.18 -44.56
C ALA A 57 1.07 -8.67 -44.95
N PHE A 58 0.44 -9.59 -44.22
CA PHE A 58 0.73 -11.03 -44.29
C PHE A 58 -0.43 -11.85 -44.86
N TRP A 59 -0.12 -12.78 -45.79
CA TRP A 59 -1.08 -13.69 -46.46
C TRP A 59 -1.09 -15.10 -45.83
N TYR A 60 -2.24 -15.79 -45.74
CA TYR A 60 -2.31 -17.17 -45.20
C TYR A 60 -3.41 -18.05 -45.84
N LYS A 61 -3.21 -19.37 -45.96
CA LYS A 61 -4.09 -20.27 -46.72
C LYS A 61 -4.83 -21.31 -45.86
N GLU A 62 -6.16 -21.11 -45.79
CA GLU A 62 -7.30 -22.05 -45.65
C GLU A 62 -7.63 -22.71 -44.29
N SER A 63 -8.95 -22.86 -44.10
CA SER A 63 -9.74 -23.13 -42.89
C SER A 63 -9.64 -24.55 -42.36
N LEU A 64 -9.82 -24.68 -41.03
CA LEU A 64 -10.12 -25.95 -40.38
C LEU A 64 -11.62 -26.25 -40.60
N ASP A 65 -11.93 -27.34 -41.31
CA ASP A 65 -13.30 -27.82 -41.42
C ASP A 65 -13.70 -28.48 -40.09
N VAL A 66 -14.41 -27.72 -39.26
CA VAL A 66 -14.85 -28.12 -37.89
C VAL A 66 -16.07 -29.06 -37.95
N THR A 67 -16.47 -29.55 -39.13
CA THR A 67 -17.62 -30.44 -39.30
C THR A 67 -17.30 -31.92 -39.05
N ALA A 68 -16.04 -32.29 -38.83
CA ALA A 68 -15.69 -33.66 -38.50
C ALA A 68 -16.06 -33.99 -37.04
N LYS A 69 -17.27 -34.53 -36.87
CA LYS A 69 -17.83 -35.21 -35.69
C LYS A 69 -16.77 -35.84 -34.77
N LYS A 70 -16.22 -35.06 -33.85
CA LYS A 70 -15.65 -35.43 -32.55
C LYS A 70 -15.38 -34.11 -31.83
N ASN A 71 -15.94 -33.96 -30.63
CA ASN A 71 -15.96 -32.72 -29.85
C ASN A 71 -14.55 -32.15 -29.68
N ASN A 72 -14.23 -31.09 -30.42
CA ASN A 72 -13.05 -30.28 -30.17
C ASN A 72 -13.40 -29.28 -29.07
N TRP A 73 -12.75 -29.39 -27.92
CA TRP A 73 -12.98 -28.52 -26.77
C TRP A 73 -12.02 -27.33 -26.85
N PHE A 74 -12.56 -26.12 -26.84
CA PHE A 74 -11.78 -24.88 -26.73
C PHE A 74 -11.98 -24.34 -25.31
N ILE A 75 -10.91 -24.30 -24.52
CA ILE A 75 -10.97 -23.81 -23.14
C ILE A 75 -10.09 -22.56 -23.05
N PRO A 76 -10.67 -21.35 -22.88
CA PRO A 76 -9.90 -20.15 -22.61
C PRO A 76 -9.22 -20.27 -21.24
N LYS A 77 -7.97 -19.80 -21.13
CA LYS A 77 -7.20 -19.81 -19.87
C LYS A 77 -7.71 -18.77 -18.86
N ASP A 78 -8.40 -17.74 -19.33
CA ASP A 78 -8.93 -16.67 -18.49
C ASP A 78 -10.44 -16.85 -18.31
N GLU A 79 -10.86 -17.06 -17.06
CA GLU A 79 -12.28 -17.22 -16.66
C GLU A 79 -13.14 -15.96 -16.93
N ALA A 80 -12.54 -14.87 -17.43
CA ALA A 80 -13.18 -13.56 -17.54
C ALA A 80 -13.99 -13.32 -18.84
N THR A 81 -13.96 -14.22 -19.82
CA THR A 81 -14.83 -14.13 -21.01
C THR A 81 -15.23 -15.52 -21.49
N VAL A 82 -16.32 -16.05 -20.93
CA VAL A 82 -16.99 -17.22 -21.51
C VAL A 82 -17.85 -16.72 -22.67
N PHE A 83 -17.38 -16.92 -23.90
CA PHE A 83 -18.24 -16.78 -25.07
C PHE A 83 -18.97 -18.10 -25.29
N THR A 84 -20.27 -18.13 -25.00
CA THR A 84 -21.13 -19.26 -25.38
C THR A 84 -21.54 -19.11 -26.85
N GLY A 85 -20.90 -19.86 -27.75
CA GLY A 85 -21.23 -19.86 -29.17
C GLY A 85 -20.38 -20.88 -29.93
N GLN A 86 -20.82 -21.28 -31.14
CA GLN A 86 -19.99 -22.06 -32.04
C GLN A 86 -18.93 -21.14 -32.65
N LEU A 87 -17.64 -21.50 -32.51
CA LEU A 87 -16.55 -20.80 -33.20
C LEU A 87 -16.73 -20.96 -34.71
N LYS A 88 -16.75 -19.85 -35.43
CA LYS A 88 -16.70 -19.83 -36.90
C LYS A 88 -15.38 -19.22 -37.35
N ASP A 89 -15.00 -19.56 -38.59
CA ASP A 89 -13.85 -18.99 -39.30
C ASP A 89 -12.53 -19.06 -38.51
N VAL A 90 -12.28 -20.21 -37.87
CA VAL A 90 -11.05 -20.44 -37.08
C VAL A 90 -9.85 -20.60 -38.00
N LEU A 91 -8.86 -19.74 -37.79
CA LEU A 91 -7.57 -19.76 -38.48
C LEU A 91 -6.44 -19.87 -37.46
N LEU A 92 -5.56 -20.85 -37.66
CA LEU A 92 -4.31 -20.99 -36.92
C LEU A 92 -3.14 -20.58 -37.83
N CYS A 93 -2.35 -19.62 -37.40
CA CYS A 93 -1.18 -19.11 -38.12
C CYS A 93 -0.04 -18.76 -37.15
N ASP A 94 1.07 -18.24 -37.68
CA ASP A 94 2.25 -17.81 -36.91
C ASP A 94 2.68 -18.84 -35.85
N PHE A 95 2.70 -20.11 -36.27
CA PHE A 95 3.22 -21.20 -35.46
C PHE A 95 4.64 -20.86 -35.02
N ASN A 96 4.95 -21.14 -33.76
CA ASN A 96 6.30 -20.95 -33.27
C ASN A 96 7.24 -21.89 -34.05
N ARG A 97 8.38 -21.38 -34.51
CA ARG A 97 9.30 -22.13 -35.38
C ARG A 97 10.65 -22.29 -34.71
N ASN A 98 11.28 -23.44 -34.93
CA ASN A 98 12.64 -23.68 -34.48
C ASN A 98 13.67 -22.94 -35.36
N GLN A 99 14.95 -22.99 -34.98
CA GLN A 99 16.05 -22.31 -35.69
C GLN A 99 16.22 -22.74 -37.16
N LYS A 100 15.63 -23.86 -37.57
CA LYS A 100 15.60 -24.34 -38.97
C LYS A 100 14.31 -23.95 -39.70
N ASN A 101 13.53 -23.02 -39.14
CA ASN A 101 12.26 -22.52 -39.67
C ASN A 101 11.14 -23.57 -39.79
N HIS A 102 11.25 -24.70 -39.07
CA HIS A 102 10.19 -25.70 -38.98
C HIS A 102 9.30 -25.41 -37.79
N ILE A 103 8.02 -25.81 -37.84
CA ILE A 103 7.12 -25.66 -36.68
C ILE A 103 7.77 -26.35 -35.49
N GLN A 104 7.89 -25.63 -34.38
CA GLN A 104 8.38 -26.14 -33.12
C GLN A 104 7.29 -27.01 -32.52
N VAL A 105 7.63 -28.26 -32.28
CA VAL A 105 6.73 -29.27 -31.75
C VAL A 105 7.36 -29.85 -30.48
N ILE A 106 6.60 -29.88 -29.38
CA ILE A 106 7.05 -30.47 -28.11
C ILE A 106 6.40 -31.85 -27.97
N ALA A 107 7.20 -32.91 -27.92
CA ALA A 107 6.67 -34.26 -27.72
C ALA A 107 6.19 -34.40 -26.26
N ILE A 108 4.95 -34.83 -26.07
CA ILE A 108 4.36 -35.06 -24.75
C ILE A 108 4.26 -36.57 -24.46
N GLU A 109 3.82 -37.34 -25.46
CA GLU A 109 3.69 -38.80 -25.41
C GLU A 109 4.04 -39.38 -26.79
N LYS A 110 4.10 -40.71 -26.90
CA LYS A 110 4.30 -41.38 -28.19
C LYS A 110 3.21 -40.92 -29.18
N ASP A 111 3.65 -40.28 -30.26
CA ASP A 111 2.84 -39.76 -31.36
C ASP A 111 1.90 -38.58 -31.01
N LYS A 112 2.08 -37.96 -29.84
CA LYS A 112 1.34 -36.75 -29.44
C LYS A 112 2.26 -35.58 -29.15
N PHE A 113 1.83 -34.43 -29.62
CA PHE A 113 2.66 -33.28 -29.81
C PHE A 113 1.93 -32.00 -29.40
N GLU A 114 2.65 -31.08 -28.78
CA GLU A 114 2.15 -29.73 -28.51
C GLU A 114 2.73 -28.74 -29.51
N VAL A 115 1.84 -27.91 -30.05
CA VAL A 115 2.15 -26.81 -30.97
C VAL A 115 1.57 -25.51 -30.46
N THR A 116 2.29 -24.42 -30.63
CA THR A 116 1.85 -23.08 -30.22
C THR A 116 1.88 -22.11 -31.39
N GLY A 117 0.95 -21.16 -31.42
CA GLY A 117 0.90 -20.13 -32.46
C GLY A 117 -0.15 -19.06 -32.18
N ILE A 118 -0.60 -18.37 -33.24
CA ILE A 118 -1.66 -17.37 -33.20
C ILE A 118 -2.94 -17.92 -33.82
N CYS A 119 -4.08 -17.67 -33.18
CA CYS A 119 -5.40 -18.06 -33.60
C CYS A 119 -6.26 -16.82 -33.84
N TYR A 120 -6.97 -16.79 -34.97
CA TYR A 120 -8.01 -15.81 -35.27
C TYR A 120 -9.35 -16.53 -35.43
N PHE A 121 -10.44 -16.00 -34.88
CA PHE A 121 -11.76 -16.64 -34.93
C PHE A 121 -12.91 -15.63 -34.78
N SER A 122 -14.12 -16.01 -35.20
CA SER A 122 -15.34 -15.22 -35.05
C SER A 122 -16.38 -15.90 -34.15
N VAL A 123 -17.20 -15.11 -33.45
CA VAL A 123 -18.30 -15.57 -32.58
C VAL A 123 -19.58 -14.82 -32.90
N HIS A 124 -20.69 -15.56 -33.09
CA HIS A 124 -22.02 -14.98 -33.33
C HIS A 124 -22.64 -14.45 -32.03
N LYS A 125 -23.22 -13.25 -32.07
CA LYS A 125 -23.87 -12.63 -30.90
C LYS A 125 -25.32 -13.13 -30.76
N PRO A 126 -25.75 -13.68 -29.61
CA PRO A 126 -27.13 -14.14 -29.46
C PRO A 126 -28.12 -12.95 -29.39
N THR A 127 -29.22 -13.06 -30.12
CA THR A 127 -30.35 -12.11 -30.09
C THR A 127 -31.16 -12.35 -28.82
N ASN A 128 -31.19 -11.39 -27.89
CA ASN A 128 -32.15 -11.45 -26.79
C ASN A 128 -33.58 -11.19 -27.34
N PRO A 129 -34.57 -12.05 -27.06
CA PRO A 129 -35.96 -11.73 -27.39
C PRO A 129 -36.47 -10.63 -26.45
N LEU A 130 -37.12 -9.63 -27.04
CA LEU A 130 -37.80 -8.53 -26.34
C LEU A 130 -38.91 -9.09 -25.44
N ILE A 131 -38.88 -8.75 -24.15
CA ILE A 131 -40.00 -8.95 -23.23
C ILE A 131 -41.09 -7.93 -23.61
N GLN A 132 -42.23 -8.43 -24.08
CA GLN A 132 -43.44 -7.65 -24.32
C GLN A 132 -44.02 -7.17 -22.99
N SER A 133 -44.43 -5.91 -22.95
CA SER A 133 -45.16 -5.27 -21.84
C SER A 133 -46.54 -5.92 -21.66
N GLU A 134 -46.83 -6.44 -20.46
CA GLU A 134 -48.20 -6.79 -20.07
C GLU A 134 -49.02 -5.52 -19.80
N GLN A 135 -50.22 -5.51 -20.38
CA GLN A 135 -51.23 -4.46 -20.23
C GLN A 135 -51.79 -4.44 -18.81
N THR A 136 -51.62 -3.33 -18.09
CA THR A 136 -52.44 -3.02 -16.90
C THR A 136 -53.85 -2.62 -17.34
N THR A 137 -54.83 -3.45 -17.02
CA THR A 137 -56.26 -3.14 -17.10
C THR A 137 -56.67 -2.09 -16.07
N ASN A 138 -57.33 -1.05 -16.54
CA ASN A 138 -57.93 0.05 -15.77
C ASN A 138 -58.95 -0.46 -14.73
N ILE A 139 -58.79 -0.05 -13.47
CA ILE A 139 -59.87 0.05 -12.49
C ILE A 139 -59.85 1.47 -11.92
N SER A 140 -60.99 2.15 -12.10
CA SER A 140 -61.29 3.53 -11.77
C SER A 140 -61.35 3.76 -10.25
N ALA A 141 -60.66 4.80 -9.77
CA ALA A 141 -60.86 5.34 -8.43
C ALA A 141 -61.87 6.52 -8.47
N PRO A 142 -62.84 6.61 -7.54
CA PRO A 142 -63.76 7.73 -7.46
C PRO A 142 -63.10 8.95 -6.79
N SER A 143 -63.60 10.13 -7.18
CA SER A 143 -63.16 11.47 -6.79
C SER A 143 -63.37 11.79 -5.29
N PRO A 144 -62.52 12.64 -4.68
CA PRO A 144 -62.75 13.12 -3.33
C PRO A 144 -63.64 14.37 -3.31
N ARG A 145 -64.70 14.32 -2.50
CA ARG A 145 -65.50 15.48 -2.06
C ARG A 145 -64.79 16.22 -0.92
N SER A 146 -64.97 17.53 -0.94
CA SER A 146 -64.42 18.56 -0.08
C SER A 146 -65.14 18.76 1.27
N ILE A 147 -64.51 19.61 2.10
CA ILE A 147 -65.01 20.42 3.26
C ILE A 147 -64.66 19.81 4.63
N GLY A 148 -63.98 20.50 5.56
CA GLY A 148 -63.46 21.87 5.52
C GLY A 148 -62.80 22.34 6.83
N ASN A 149 -62.29 23.57 6.73
CA ASN A 149 -62.13 24.63 7.74
C ASN A 149 -61.19 24.46 8.93
N GLY A 150 -60.17 25.33 8.96
CA GLY A 150 -59.37 25.67 10.14
C GLY A 150 -58.29 26.68 9.80
N TRP A 151 -58.65 27.98 9.85
CA TRP A 151 -57.80 29.14 9.57
C TRP A 151 -56.68 29.31 10.62
N ASN A 152 -55.48 29.69 10.19
CA ASN A 152 -54.93 31.02 10.51
C ASN A 152 -53.65 31.33 9.73
N ILE A 153 -53.69 32.50 9.10
CA ILE A 153 -52.64 33.18 8.36
C ILE A 153 -51.95 34.16 9.32
N LEU A 154 -50.64 34.34 9.18
CA LEU A 154 -50.01 35.67 9.24
C LEU A 154 -48.60 35.60 8.62
N ASN A 155 -48.50 36.05 7.37
CA ASN A 155 -47.32 36.67 6.79
C ASN A 155 -47.43 38.17 7.03
N VAL A 156 -46.38 38.83 7.53
CA VAL A 156 -46.01 40.20 7.11
C VAL A 156 -44.49 40.36 7.15
N ASN A 157 -44.04 41.16 6.20
CA ASN A 157 -42.72 41.37 5.63
C ASN A 157 -42.05 42.64 6.23
N LEU A 158 -40.74 42.79 5.94
CA LEU A 158 -39.97 44.03 5.74
C LEU A 158 -39.85 45.08 6.87
N GLY A 159 -38.62 45.50 7.14
CA GLY A 159 -38.37 46.72 7.93
C GLY A 159 -36.89 47.04 8.16
N SER A 160 -36.40 48.00 7.40
CA SER A 160 -35.06 48.60 7.32
C SER A 160 -34.56 49.38 8.55
N SER A 161 -33.29 49.82 8.42
CA SER A 161 -32.68 51.08 8.91
C SER A 161 -31.86 50.95 10.21
N SER A 162 -30.53 51.11 10.13
CA SER A 162 -29.73 52.35 10.33
C SER A 162 -29.44 52.59 11.83
N GLU A 163 -28.32 53.10 12.33
CA GLU A 163 -27.25 53.98 11.87
C GLU A 163 -26.16 53.93 12.99
N VAL A 164 -24.86 53.89 12.66
CA VAL A 164 -23.91 55.03 12.78
C VAL A 164 -23.66 55.59 14.19
N SER A 165 -22.40 55.48 14.65
CA SER A 165 -21.49 56.60 15.00
C SER A 165 -20.24 56.02 15.72
N ARG A 166 -19.00 56.18 15.25
CA ARG A 166 -18.13 57.35 14.98
C ARG A 166 -17.20 57.73 16.16
N ILE A 167 -15.90 57.52 15.90
CA ILE A 167 -14.74 58.44 16.06
C ILE A 167 -14.38 58.92 17.49
N LYS A 168 -13.13 58.67 17.94
CA LYS A 168 -12.04 59.67 18.05
C LYS A 168 -10.78 59.18 18.76
N SER A 169 -9.69 59.29 18.00
CA SER A 169 -8.32 59.67 18.35
C SER A 169 -8.15 60.49 19.63
N LYS A 170 -6.98 60.35 20.29
CA LYS A 170 -6.05 61.48 20.50
C LYS A 170 -4.65 61.03 20.96
N LYS A 171 -3.65 61.72 20.37
CA LYS A 171 -2.24 61.85 20.74
C LYS A 171 -2.05 62.67 22.04
N SER A 172 -0.82 62.58 22.57
CA SER A 172 0.03 63.61 23.22
C SER A 172 0.42 63.27 24.66
N LYS A 173 1.71 63.04 24.93
CA LYS A 173 2.81 63.99 25.22
C LYS A 173 2.62 64.69 26.57
N TRP A 174 3.42 64.28 27.57
CA TRP A 174 3.84 65.13 28.67
C TRP A 174 5.30 64.87 29.02
N SER A 175 5.96 65.98 29.32
CA SER A 175 7.38 66.23 29.41
C SER A 175 7.88 66.25 30.86
N SER A 176 9.21 66.06 30.95
CA SER A 176 10.14 66.53 31.96
C SER A 176 9.83 67.87 32.65
N LEU A 177 10.14 67.98 33.95
CA LEU A 177 11.18 68.86 34.55
C LEU A 177 10.93 69.03 36.06
N ILE A 178 11.93 68.79 36.91
CA ILE A 178 12.31 69.69 38.02
C ILE A 178 13.84 69.61 38.19
N ASN A 179 14.49 70.77 38.04
CA ASN A 179 15.84 71.10 38.51
C ASN A 179 15.74 71.85 39.84
N ARG A 180 16.72 71.65 40.73
CA ARG A 180 17.23 72.58 41.76
C ARG A 180 18.67 72.12 42.06
N VAL A 181 19.68 72.92 42.36
CA VAL A 181 19.94 74.36 42.48
C VAL A 181 21.48 74.48 42.37
N SER A 182 21.91 75.67 42.01
CA SER A 182 23.24 76.14 41.63
C SER A 182 24.23 76.41 42.79
N ASP A 183 25.41 76.87 42.37
CA ASP A 183 26.40 77.74 43.05
C ASP A 183 27.71 77.03 43.43
N SER A 184 28.92 77.59 43.26
CA SER A 184 29.41 78.81 42.61
C SER A 184 30.97 78.81 42.65
N SER A 185 31.61 79.61 41.77
CA SER A 185 32.95 80.26 41.91
C SER A 185 34.21 79.35 42.03
N SER A 186 35.43 79.70 41.59
CA SER A 186 36.06 80.85 40.92
C SER A 186 37.49 80.45 40.50
N SER A 187 38.02 81.06 39.43
CA SER A 187 39.40 80.95 38.90
C SER A 187 40.43 81.80 39.71
N PRO A 188 41.67 82.11 39.23
CA PRO A 188 42.89 81.30 38.98
C PRO A 188 44.21 81.98 39.48
N SER A 189 45.38 81.31 39.38
CA SER A 189 46.74 81.92 39.13
C SER A 189 47.83 80.83 39.20
N LYS A 190 48.62 80.55 38.14
CA LYS A 190 49.82 81.22 37.55
C LYS A 190 51.16 81.04 38.31
N SER A 191 52.11 80.42 37.60
CA SER A 191 53.56 80.72 37.44
C SER A 191 54.52 79.57 37.82
N ILE A 192 55.21 78.96 36.83
CA ILE A 192 56.57 79.22 36.28
C ILE A 192 57.62 78.30 36.96
N ASP A 193 58.14 77.30 36.22
CA ASP A 193 59.58 77.10 35.92
C ASP A 193 59.87 75.75 35.20
N ASN A 194 60.84 75.78 34.28
CA ASN A 194 61.41 74.70 33.45
C ASN A 194 62.73 74.19 34.10
N PRO A 195 63.53 73.20 33.60
CA PRO A 195 63.35 72.20 32.54
C PRO A 195 63.90 70.75 32.87
N ASN A 196 63.65 69.79 31.96
CA ASN A 196 64.41 68.58 31.60
C ASN A 196 65.11 67.69 32.66
N HIS A 197 64.64 66.44 32.87
CA HIS A 197 65.40 65.21 32.55
C HIS A 197 64.56 63.91 32.67
N SER A 198 64.92 62.98 31.79
CA SER A 198 64.50 61.57 31.62
C SER A 198 64.16 60.71 32.85
N SER A 199 63.01 60.02 32.83
CA SER A 199 62.94 58.55 33.00
C SER A 199 61.55 58.00 32.63
N LYS A 200 61.44 57.17 31.59
CA LYS A 200 60.23 56.37 31.31
C LYS A 200 60.15 55.23 32.32
N ARG A 201 59.49 55.46 33.46
CA ARG A 201 58.97 54.38 34.32
C ARG A 201 57.60 53.94 33.79
N GLY A 202 57.48 52.68 33.42
CA GLY A 202 56.22 52.08 32.92
C GLY A 202 55.10 52.20 33.94
N GLY A 203 54.03 52.89 33.57
CA GLY A 203 52.89 53.17 34.44
C GLY A 203 52.09 51.91 34.84
N CYS A 204 51.70 51.88 36.11
CA CYS A 204 50.83 50.90 36.78
C CYS A 204 49.52 50.62 36.00
N PHE A 205 49.04 51.60 35.22
CA PHE A 205 47.87 51.52 34.36
C PHE A 205 47.97 50.41 33.29
N SER A 206 49.18 50.14 32.77
CA SER A 206 49.40 49.08 31.76
C SER A 206 49.30 47.65 32.34
N ARG A 207 49.46 47.50 33.66
CA ARG A 207 49.32 46.21 34.35
C ARG A 207 47.86 45.93 34.71
N ILE A 208 47.10 46.97 35.08
CA ILE A 208 45.67 46.86 35.37
C ILE A 208 44.89 46.58 34.08
N LEU A 209 45.19 47.28 32.97
CA LEU A 209 44.55 47.00 31.67
C LEU A 209 44.80 45.56 31.20
N ARG A 210 46.02 45.05 31.37
CA ARG A 210 46.36 43.64 31.03
C ARG A 210 45.64 42.63 31.91
N GLY A 211 45.35 42.96 33.18
CA GLY A 211 44.53 42.13 34.06
C GLY A 211 43.07 42.07 33.60
N ILE A 212 42.50 43.22 33.23
CA ILE A 212 41.12 43.31 32.74
C ILE A 212 40.94 42.55 31.41
N PHE A 213 41.89 42.67 30.47
CA PHE A 213 41.84 41.91 29.22
C PHE A 213 41.97 40.40 29.42
N LYS A 214 42.73 39.94 30.43
CA LYS A 214 42.78 38.51 30.78
C LYS A 214 41.46 38.02 31.38
N ILE A 215 40.85 38.80 32.27
CA ILE A 215 39.55 38.45 32.88
C ILE A 215 38.45 38.42 31.81
N LEU A 216 38.42 39.41 30.91
CA LEU A 216 37.48 39.44 29.79
C LEU A 216 37.71 38.26 28.82
N GLY A 217 38.96 37.84 28.60
CA GLY A 217 39.28 36.65 27.80
C GLY A 217 38.78 35.34 28.42
N TRP A 218 38.93 35.18 29.74
CA TRP A 218 38.40 34.02 30.46
C TRP A 218 36.86 34.03 30.54
N LEU A 219 36.25 35.20 30.72
CA LEU A 219 34.80 35.36 30.69
C LEU A 219 34.22 34.99 29.32
N TRP A 220 34.94 35.34 28.24
CA TRP A 220 34.58 34.97 26.88
C TRP A 220 34.73 33.47 26.60
N LEU A 221 35.84 32.86 27.04
CA LEU A 221 36.03 31.41 26.93
C LEU A 221 34.97 30.64 27.72
N PHE A 222 34.61 31.10 28.91
CA PHE A 222 33.56 30.50 29.72
C PHE A 222 32.18 30.63 29.04
N THR A 223 31.85 31.81 28.50
CA THR A 223 30.57 32.01 27.79
C THR A 223 30.49 31.19 26.51
N VAL A 224 31.58 31.07 25.73
CA VAL A 224 31.63 30.20 24.54
C VAL A 224 31.53 28.73 24.92
N SER A 225 32.22 28.29 25.96
CA SER A 225 32.15 26.89 26.43
C SER A 225 30.78 26.55 27.01
N PHE A 226 30.14 27.50 27.71
CA PHE A 226 28.81 27.34 28.27
C PHE A 226 27.73 27.32 27.17
N THR A 227 27.83 28.18 26.14
CA THR A 227 26.93 28.13 25.00
C THR A 227 27.14 26.87 24.16
N LEU A 228 28.38 26.39 23.97
CA LEU A 228 28.64 25.09 23.33
C LEU A 228 28.05 23.94 24.14
N GLY A 229 28.22 23.94 25.47
CA GLY A 229 27.66 22.92 26.36
C GLY A 229 26.13 22.91 26.35
N MET A 230 25.50 24.09 26.39
CA MET A 230 24.03 24.22 26.27
C MET A 230 23.53 23.81 24.89
N SER A 231 24.31 24.05 23.83
CA SER A 231 24.00 23.56 22.48
C SER A 231 24.02 22.04 22.44
N ILE A 232 25.05 21.39 23.01
CA ILE A 232 25.16 19.92 23.08
C ILE A 232 23.99 19.29 23.85
N ILE A 233 23.52 19.95 24.92
CA ILE A 233 22.37 19.47 25.72
C ILE A 233 21.04 19.64 24.95
N GLN A 234 20.87 20.71 24.17
CA GLN A 234 19.67 20.88 23.33
C GLN A 234 19.71 20.07 22.02
N PHE A 235 20.89 19.57 21.60
CA PHE A 235 21.06 18.74 20.39
C PHE A 235 20.58 17.30 20.51
N TRP A 236 20.08 16.87 21.67
CA TRP A 236 19.48 15.54 21.81
C TRP A 236 18.07 15.43 21.20
N ASN A 237 17.42 16.55 20.87
CA ASN A 237 16.05 16.55 20.30
C ASN A 237 15.88 17.39 19.02
N VAL A 238 16.95 17.98 18.48
CA VAL A 238 16.92 18.77 17.23
C VAL A 238 17.57 17.97 16.11
N ASP A 239 16.96 18.01 14.92
CA ASP A 239 17.45 17.34 13.71
C ASP A 239 18.95 17.60 13.52
N ARG A 240 19.72 16.52 13.40
CA ARG A 240 21.20 16.53 13.36
C ARG A 240 21.72 17.40 12.21
N SER A 241 20.94 17.56 11.15
CA SER A 241 21.24 18.43 10.00
C SER A 241 21.44 19.91 10.39
N ILE A 242 20.67 20.44 11.36
CA ILE A 242 20.80 21.82 11.84
C ILE A 242 22.14 22.00 12.60
N ALA A 243 22.60 20.97 13.30
CA ALA A 243 23.90 20.97 14.00
C ALA A 243 25.06 21.18 13.03
N TYR A 244 25.02 20.48 11.90
CA TYR A 244 26.07 20.53 10.89
C TYR A 244 26.07 21.83 10.09
N VAL A 245 24.90 22.44 9.86
CA VAL A 245 24.81 23.78 9.26
C VAL A 245 25.46 24.81 10.19
N LEU A 246 25.17 24.75 11.49
CA LEU A 246 25.76 25.67 12.47
C LEU A 246 27.26 25.45 12.66
N LEU A 247 27.72 24.19 12.65
CA LEU A 247 29.15 23.86 12.66
C LEU A 247 29.85 24.33 11.39
N GLY A 248 29.23 24.14 10.23
CA GLY A 248 29.74 24.62 8.93
C GLY A 248 29.84 26.14 8.89
N MET A 249 28.81 26.86 9.35
CA MET A 249 28.84 28.31 9.48
C MET A 249 29.91 28.79 10.46
N GLY A 250 30.09 28.07 11.59
CA GLY A 250 31.15 28.35 12.56
C GLY A 250 32.55 28.14 11.97
N PHE A 251 32.74 27.08 11.19
CA PHE A 251 33.99 26.80 10.48
C PHE A 251 34.29 27.89 9.44
N ILE A 252 33.31 28.23 8.59
CA ILE A 252 33.45 29.27 7.57
C ILE A 252 33.81 30.61 8.25
N TRP A 253 33.11 30.99 9.31
CA TRP A 253 33.39 32.21 10.06
C TRP A 253 34.78 32.23 10.72
N PHE A 254 35.22 31.10 11.28
CA PHE A 254 36.55 30.96 11.88
C PHE A 254 37.67 31.16 10.85
N PHE A 255 37.51 30.60 9.64
CA PHE A 255 38.47 30.75 8.55
C PHE A 255 38.52 32.17 7.97
N PHE A 256 37.38 32.86 7.86
CA PHE A 256 37.35 34.26 7.41
C PHE A 256 38.00 35.25 8.39
N ARG A 257 38.26 34.83 9.64
CA ARG A 257 38.87 35.69 10.68
C ARG A 257 40.39 35.57 10.77
N TYR A 258 40.98 34.60 10.08
CA TYR A 258 42.44 34.40 10.07
C TYR A 258 43.10 35.24 8.97
N LYS A 259 43.77 36.30 9.39
CA LYS A 259 44.13 37.52 8.63
C LYS A 259 45.00 37.35 7.37
N ASN A 260 45.46 36.15 7.02
CA ASN A 260 46.39 35.93 5.90
C ASN A 260 45.97 34.80 4.94
N TRP A 261 44.70 34.39 4.93
CA TRP A 261 44.27 33.28 4.10
C TRP A 261 43.67 33.71 2.75
N ASN A 262 44.33 33.36 1.65
CA ASN A 262 43.85 33.58 0.28
C ASN A 262 42.48 32.89 0.06
N TRP A 263 41.55 33.63 -0.55
CA TRP A 263 40.18 33.22 -0.92
C TRP A 263 40.02 31.79 -1.46
N PHE A 264 41.05 31.25 -2.13
CA PHE A 264 41.12 29.87 -2.59
C PHE A 264 40.84 28.82 -1.49
N ALA A 265 41.29 29.03 -0.26
CA ALA A 265 41.09 28.02 0.78
C ALA A 265 39.68 28.01 1.39
N GLY A 266 39.01 29.17 1.36
CA GLY A 266 37.59 29.24 1.69
C GLY A 266 36.78 28.42 0.69
N ILE A 267 37.11 28.53 -0.60
CA ILE A 267 36.47 27.74 -1.66
C ILE A 267 36.76 26.25 -1.49
N THR A 268 38.01 25.84 -1.22
CA THR A 268 38.32 24.42 -1.00
C THR A 268 37.64 23.86 0.24
N SER A 269 37.50 24.64 1.32
CA SER A 269 36.78 24.21 2.52
C SER A 269 35.28 24.01 2.25
N VAL A 270 34.65 24.88 1.46
CA VAL A 270 33.24 24.74 1.07
C VAL A 270 33.07 23.53 0.15
N LEU A 271 33.98 23.32 -0.80
CA LEU A 271 33.96 22.14 -1.68
C LEU A 271 34.15 20.84 -0.89
N ILE A 272 35.06 20.79 0.08
CA ILE A 272 35.25 19.63 0.96
C ILE A 272 34.00 19.40 1.82
N PHE A 273 33.37 20.45 2.34
CA PHE A 273 32.12 20.33 3.09
C PHE A 273 30.97 19.79 2.21
N LEU A 274 30.82 20.31 0.98
CA LEU A 274 29.82 19.82 0.03
C LEU A 274 30.08 18.37 -0.39
N LEU A 275 31.35 17.99 -0.55
CA LEU A 275 31.75 16.63 -0.90
C LEU A 275 31.51 15.65 0.27
N LEU A 276 31.84 16.06 1.50
CA LEU A 276 31.52 15.29 2.70
C LEU A 276 30.01 15.20 2.95
N ALA A 277 29.25 16.28 2.69
CA ALA A 277 27.80 16.27 2.75
C ALA A 277 27.18 15.34 1.70
N GLY A 278 27.70 15.34 0.47
CA GLY A 278 27.27 14.44 -0.61
C GLY A 278 27.55 12.96 -0.31
N ILE A 279 28.75 12.65 0.22
CA ILE A 279 29.08 11.28 0.68
C ILE A 279 28.18 10.85 1.85
N TYR A 280 27.76 11.78 2.70
CA TYR A 280 26.86 11.48 3.82
C TYR A 280 25.42 11.29 3.37
N ASP A 281 24.95 12.03 2.37
CA ASP A 281 23.62 11.88 1.78
C ASP A 281 23.49 10.52 1.06
N GLU A 282 24.53 10.11 0.33
CA GLU A 282 24.63 8.75 -0.25
C GLU A 282 24.66 7.65 0.82
N ARG A 283 25.20 7.91 2.02
CA ARG A 283 25.23 6.94 3.13
C ARG A 283 23.99 6.98 4.03
N ALA A 284 23.24 8.09 4.06
CA ALA A 284 21.98 8.20 4.80
C ALA A 284 20.83 7.54 4.02
N GLY A 285 20.89 7.56 2.68
CA GLY A 285 19.93 6.91 1.79
C GLY A 285 20.23 5.43 1.48
N SER A 286 21.37 4.89 1.91
CA SER A 286 21.84 3.57 1.48
C SER A 286 22.28 2.70 2.66
N LEU A 287 21.54 1.59 2.84
CA LEU A 287 21.87 0.40 3.64
C LEU A 287 21.59 0.49 5.16
N VAL A 288 20.30 0.50 5.53
CA VAL A 288 19.91 -0.28 6.71
C VAL A 288 20.18 -1.74 6.36
N PRO A 289 21.06 -2.47 7.07
CA PRO A 289 21.30 -3.88 6.77
C PRO A 289 19.98 -4.63 6.83
N ASP A 290 19.66 -5.40 5.78
CA ASP A 290 18.51 -6.29 5.77
C ASP A 290 18.71 -7.39 6.82
N ASN A 291 18.21 -7.15 8.03
CA ASN A 291 18.29 -8.04 9.17
C ASN A 291 17.13 -9.06 9.19
N ARG A 292 16.37 -9.21 8.09
CA ARG A 292 15.26 -10.17 8.00
C ARG A 292 15.79 -11.60 8.01
N LYS A 293 15.42 -12.38 9.03
CA LYS A 293 15.57 -13.84 8.98
C LYS A 293 14.42 -14.42 8.14
N LYS A 294 14.69 -14.71 6.86
CA LYS A 294 13.70 -15.36 6.01
C LYS A 294 13.45 -16.78 6.50
N THR A 295 12.19 -17.10 6.74
CA THR A 295 11.77 -18.46 7.09
C THR A 295 11.88 -19.37 5.87
N GLN A 296 12.06 -20.67 6.12
CA GLN A 296 12.02 -21.67 5.06
C GLN A 296 10.64 -21.69 4.38
N SER A 297 10.62 -22.06 3.10
CA SER A 297 9.37 -22.12 2.34
C SER A 297 8.47 -23.24 2.84
N GLY A 298 7.22 -22.88 3.14
CA GLY A 298 6.15 -23.81 3.44
C GLY A 298 5.46 -24.34 2.19
N ASN A 299 4.24 -24.82 2.37
CA ASN A 299 3.39 -25.30 1.30
C ASN A 299 1.92 -25.07 1.60
N ILE A 300 1.17 -24.62 0.59
CA ILE A 300 -0.26 -24.36 0.67
C ILE A 300 -0.97 -25.25 -0.35
N LYS A 301 -1.97 -26.00 0.09
CA LYS A 301 -2.83 -26.82 -0.76
C LYS A 301 -4.30 -26.47 -0.54
N THR A 302 -5.03 -26.28 -1.63
CA THR A 302 -6.49 -26.11 -1.61
C THR A 302 -7.11 -27.27 -2.36
N THR A 303 -8.06 -27.97 -1.75
CA THR A 303 -8.78 -29.06 -2.42
C THR A 303 -10.00 -28.52 -3.18
N PRO A 304 -10.44 -29.19 -4.26
CA PRO A 304 -11.71 -28.87 -4.90
C PRO A 304 -12.88 -28.88 -3.90
N PRO A 305 -13.88 -28.01 -4.09
CA PRO A 305 -15.03 -27.93 -3.18
C PRO A 305 -15.83 -29.23 -3.19
N LYS A 306 -16.22 -29.68 -2.00
CA LYS A 306 -17.05 -30.87 -1.79
C LYS A 306 -18.45 -30.46 -1.37
N LYS A 307 -19.48 -31.01 -2.01
CA LYS A 307 -20.87 -30.82 -1.54
C LYS A 307 -21.02 -31.43 -0.15
N THR A 308 -21.69 -30.70 0.74
CA THR A 308 -21.94 -31.11 2.12
C THR A 308 -23.29 -30.60 2.58
N SER A 309 -23.84 -31.20 3.62
CA SER A 309 -25.07 -30.73 4.27
C SER A 309 -24.72 -30.24 5.66
N ARG A 310 -25.15 -29.02 6.00
CA ARG A 310 -24.98 -28.43 7.34
C ARG A 310 -26.34 -28.03 7.88
N THR A 311 -26.40 -27.84 9.20
CA THR A 311 -27.57 -27.28 9.86
C THR A 311 -27.41 -25.76 9.93
N ASP A 312 -28.45 -25.02 9.53
CA ASP A 312 -28.50 -23.57 9.74
C ASP A 312 -28.80 -23.22 11.20
N GLU A 313 -28.85 -21.92 11.50
CA GLU A 313 -29.14 -21.37 12.83
C GLU A 313 -30.54 -21.79 13.35
N ASN A 314 -31.45 -22.13 12.44
CA ASN A 314 -32.83 -22.51 12.71
C ASN A 314 -33.04 -24.04 12.76
N GLY A 315 -31.98 -24.83 12.66
CA GLY A 315 -32.08 -26.30 12.69
C GLY A 315 -32.37 -26.96 11.33
N ASN A 316 -32.46 -26.21 10.24
CA ASN A 316 -32.74 -26.76 8.91
C ASN A 316 -31.47 -27.27 8.24
N LYS A 317 -31.58 -28.38 7.51
CA LYS A 317 -30.47 -28.88 6.67
C LYS A 317 -30.37 -28.04 5.39
N ILE A 318 -29.25 -27.36 5.22
CA ILE A 318 -28.89 -26.63 4.01
C ILE A 318 -27.77 -27.35 3.25
N GLN A 319 -27.86 -27.35 1.92
CA GLN A 319 -26.78 -27.82 1.04
C GLN A 319 -25.73 -26.72 0.89
N ASP A 320 -24.47 -27.08 1.03
CA ASP A 320 -23.35 -26.14 0.98
C ASP A 320 -22.13 -26.79 0.31
N GLN A 321 -21.07 -26.01 0.12
CA GLN A 321 -19.79 -26.46 -0.38
C GLN A 321 -18.72 -26.26 0.69
N LEU A 322 -18.04 -27.34 1.05
CA LEU A 322 -16.88 -27.34 1.92
C LEU A 322 -15.62 -27.17 1.08
N HIS A 323 -14.80 -26.19 1.45
CA HIS A 323 -13.51 -25.92 0.84
C HIS A 323 -12.40 -26.17 1.85
N GLU A 324 -11.64 -27.25 1.69
CA GLU A 324 -10.55 -27.60 2.60
C GLU A 324 -9.21 -27.01 2.14
N LYS A 325 -8.43 -26.53 3.12
CA LYS A 325 -7.10 -25.98 2.93
C LYS A 325 -6.12 -26.66 3.88
N ASN A 326 -4.90 -26.82 3.43
CA ASN A 326 -3.75 -27.16 4.24
C ASN A 326 -2.68 -26.07 4.05
N ILE A 327 -2.31 -25.41 5.14
CA ILE A 327 -1.19 -24.47 5.18
C ILE A 327 -0.10 -25.12 6.04
N SER A 328 1.11 -25.21 5.51
CA SER A 328 2.32 -25.58 6.25
C SER A 328 3.33 -24.46 6.12
N TRP A 329 4.00 -24.10 7.22
CA TRP A 329 4.92 -22.96 7.29
C TRP A 329 6.03 -23.23 8.31
N PHE A 330 7.06 -22.39 8.30
CA PHE A 330 8.13 -22.38 9.29
C PHE A 330 8.12 -21.06 10.04
N ASP A 331 8.36 -21.11 11.35
CA ASP A 331 8.53 -19.92 12.18
C ASP A 331 9.98 -19.41 12.20
N PHE A 332 10.26 -18.36 13.00
CA PHE A 332 11.58 -17.76 13.08
C PHE A 332 12.63 -18.63 13.79
N ILE A 333 12.25 -19.72 14.45
CA ILE A 333 13.16 -20.68 15.08
C ILE A 333 13.20 -22.02 14.34
N ASP A 334 12.74 -22.03 13.08
CA ASP A 334 12.77 -23.16 12.15
C ASP A 334 11.89 -24.35 12.57
N ASN A 335 10.91 -24.14 13.46
CA ASN A 335 9.89 -25.14 13.74
C ASN A 335 8.86 -25.20 12.62
N LYS A 336 8.44 -26.42 12.28
CA LYS A 336 7.50 -26.67 11.19
C LYS A 336 6.07 -26.79 11.73
N HIS A 337 5.19 -25.97 11.19
CA HIS A 337 3.79 -25.94 11.53
C HIS A 337 2.91 -26.42 10.38
N SER A 338 1.71 -26.91 10.70
CA SER A 338 0.69 -27.22 9.70
C SER A 338 -0.71 -27.14 10.27
N VAL A 339 -1.61 -26.51 9.52
CA VAL A 339 -3.03 -26.42 9.85
C VAL A 339 -3.88 -26.87 8.66
N VAL A 340 -4.81 -27.80 8.93
CA VAL A 340 -5.81 -28.24 7.97
C VAL A 340 -7.18 -27.76 8.44
N TYR A 341 -7.87 -26.96 7.66
CA TYR A 341 -9.17 -26.40 8.02
C TYR A 341 -10.13 -26.35 6.82
N GLY A 342 -11.42 -26.26 7.11
CA GLY A 342 -12.48 -26.15 6.12
C GLY A 342 -13.25 -24.85 6.27
N THR A 343 -13.68 -24.28 5.16
CA THR A 343 -14.58 -23.12 5.11
C THR A 343 -15.78 -23.41 4.23
N TYR A 344 -16.91 -22.76 4.50
CA TYR A 344 -18.16 -22.94 3.78
C TYR A 344 -18.44 -21.80 2.81
N SER A 345 -19.12 -22.09 1.70
CA SER A 345 -19.52 -21.06 0.72
C SER A 345 -20.58 -20.12 1.29
N SER A 346 -21.53 -20.62 2.09
CA SER A 346 -22.56 -19.79 2.73
C SER A 346 -21.97 -18.73 3.66
N ASP A 347 -21.05 -19.13 4.54
CA ASP A 347 -20.36 -18.22 5.47
C ASP A 347 -19.52 -17.18 4.71
N PHE A 348 -18.88 -17.58 3.61
CA PHE A 348 -18.14 -16.69 2.71
C PHE A 348 -19.05 -15.62 2.08
N ILE A 349 -20.22 -16.03 1.59
CA ILE A 349 -21.23 -15.11 1.04
C ILE A 349 -21.73 -14.17 2.15
N ASN A 350 -22.03 -14.69 3.34
CA ASN A 350 -22.51 -13.88 4.46
C ASN A 350 -21.49 -12.81 4.90
N SER A 351 -20.21 -13.17 5.01
CA SER A 351 -19.13 -12.22 5.36
C SER A 351 -19.01 -11.10 4.32
N ARG A 352 -19.00 -11.47 3.03
CA ARG A 352 -18.98 -10.52 1.92
C ARG A 352 -20.17 -9.58 1.91
N VAL A 353 -21.39 -10.10 2.00
CA VAL A 353 -22.62 -9.28 2.00
C VAL A 353 -22.63 -8.32 3.19
N SER A 354 -22.20 -8.79 4.37
CA SER A 354 -22.12 -7.95 5.57
C SER A 354 -21.11 -6.81 5.41
N ARG A 355 -19.93 -7.09 4.85
CA ARG A 355 -18.93 -6.07 4.53
C ARG A 355 -19.43 -5.08 3.49
N GLU A 356 -20.00 -5.55 2.39
CA GLU A 356 -20.51 -4.68 1.32
C GLU A 356 -21.65 -3.77 1.79
N SER A 357 -22.56 -4.30 2.62
CA SER A 357 -23.61 -3.52 3.25
C SER A 357 -23.04 -2.45 4.17
N CYS A 358 -22.03 -2.79 4.99
CA CYS A 358 -21.34 -1.84 5.85
C CYS A 358 -20.71 -0.71 5.04
N VAL A 359 -19.91 -1.03 4.02
CA VAL A 359 -19.25 -0.04 3.15
C VAL A 359 -20.26 0.88 2.48
N SER A 360 -21.38 0.34 1.99
CA SER A 360 -22.43 1.13 1.31
C SER A 360 -23.07 2.17 2.24
N ASN A 361 -23.15 1.89 3.55
CA ASN A 361 -23.67 2.82 4.56
C ASN A 361 -22.65 3.89 4.99
N LEU A 362 -21.41 3.84 4.49
CA LEU A 362 -20.33 4.79 4.81
C LEU A 362 -20.09 5.83 3.71
N ASN A 363 -20.93 5.87 2.67
CA ASN A 363 -20.83 6.85 1.60
C ASN A 363 -20.78 8.29 2.17
N GLY A 364 -19.67 8.99 1.93
CA GLY A 364 -19.46 10.38 2.38
C GLY A 364 -18.69 10.55 3.69
N TYR A 365 -18.24 9.47 4.35
CA TYR A 365 -17.32 9.58 5.49
C TYR A 365 -15.96 10.13 5.05
N LYS A 366 -15.53 11.24 5.65
CA LYS A 366 -14.28 11.94 5.28
C LYS A 366 -13.07 11.57 6.14
N ASP A 367 -13.30 11.08 7.35
CA ASP A 367 -12.24 10.68 8.29
C ASP A 367 -11.78 9.25 7.95
N PRO A 368 -10.55 9.07 7.41
CA PRO A 368 -10.10 7.75 6.93
C PRO A 368 -9.97 6.74 8.06
N VAL A 369 -9.49 7.17 9.24
CA VAL A 369 -9.30 6.27 10.39
C VAL A 369 -10.65 5.76 10.89
N LYS A 370 -11.65 6.63 11.01
CA LYS A 370 -13.01 6.21 11.39
C LYS A 370 -13.69 5.36 10.32
N TYR A 371 -13.43 5.65 9.03
CA TYR A 371 -13.92 4.85 7.92
C TYR A 371 -13.41 3.40 8.03
N PHE A 372 -12.09 3.22 8.14
CA PHE A 372 -11.49 1.89 8.29
C PHE A 372 -11.89 1.22 9.60
N ASN A 373 -11.93 1.95 10.72
CA ASN A 373 -12.38 1.40 12.00
C ASN A 373 -13.77 0.74 11.88
N ARG A 374 -14.73 1.36 11.20
CA ARG A 374 -16.09 0.81 11.06
C ARG A 374 -16.09 -0.46 10.21
N ILE A 375 -15.38 -0.48 9.09
CA ILE A 375 -15.29 -1.65 8.21
C ILE A 375 -14.58 -2.80 8.94
N TYR A 376 -13.44 -2.52 9.57
CA TYR A 376 -12.64 -3.51 10.28
C TYR A 376 -13.38 -4.08 11.49
N SER A 377 -14.06 -3.22 12.26
CA SER A 377 -14.89 -3.66 13.39
C SER A 377 -16.00 -4.59 12.91
N LYS A 378 -16.68 -4.25 11.79
CA LYS A 378 -17.74 -5.10 11.24
C LYS A 378 -17.20 -6.43 10.72
N ALA A 379 -16.06 -6.42 10.04
CA ALA A 379 -15.40 -7.63 9.57
C ALA A 379 -15.06 -8.58 10.73
N VAL A 380 -14.48 -8.03 11.80
CA VAL A 380 -14.15 -8.79 13.03
C VAL A 380 -15.40 -9.32 13.71
N GLU A 381 -16.45 -8.50 13.86
CA GLU A 381 -17.72 -8.90 14.47
C GLU A 381 -18.35 -10.10 13.75
N VAL A 382 -18.50 -10.00 12.41
CA VAL A 382 -19.18 -10.99 11.58
C VAL A 382 -18.42 -12.31 11.51
N ASP A 383 -17.09 -12.26 11.57
CA ASP A 383 -16.25 -13.44 11.38
C ASP A 383 -15.73 -14.05 12.69
N ASN A 384 -15.98 -13.41 13.83
CA ASN A 384 -15.41 -13.81 15.12
C ASN A 384 -15.64 -15.29 15.44
N GLN A 385 -16.87 -15.79 15.30
CA GLN A 385 -17.20 -17.19 15.58
C GLN A 385 -16.80 -18.12 14.44
N LYS A 386 -16.82 -17.63 13.19
CA LYS A 386 -16.49 -18.43 12.00
C LYS A 386 -15.03 -18.89 11.97
N LEU A 387 -14.14 -18.16 12.68
CA LEU A 387 -12.72 -18.53 12.82
C LEU A 387 -12.43 -19.46 14.01
N ASP A 388 -13.42 -19.85 14.83
CA ASP A 388 -13.17 -20.69 16.01
C ASP A 388 -12.46 -22.01 15.68
N SER A 389 -12.86 -22.66 14.58
CA SER A 389 -12.30 -23.95 14.17
C SER A 389 -10.82 -23.83 13.81
N ILE A 390 -10.44 -22.84 13.00
CA ILE A 390 -9.05 -22.64 12.60
C ILE A 390 -8.19 -22.20 13.78
N VAL A 391 -8.68 -21.31 14.64
CA VAL A 391 -7.93 -20.85 15.82
C VAL A 391 -7.68 -21.99 16.80
N LYS A 392 -8.68 -22.87 17.05
CA LYS A 392 -8.49 -24.06 17.89
C LYS A 392 -7.42 -25.01 17.32
N LYS A 393 -7.35 -25.15 16.00
CA LYS A 393 -6.34 -25.99 15.33
C LYS A 393 -4.95 -25.37 15.40
N ILE A 394 -4.82 -24.06 15.18
CA ILE A 394 -3.56 -23.33 15.40
C ILE A 394 -3.11 -23.51 16.85
N GLN A 395 -4.01 -23.29 17.81
CA GLN A 395 -3.72 -23.45 19.23
C GLN A 395 -3.27 -24.89 19.57
N SER A 396 -3.87 -25.90 18.93
CA SER A 396 -3.48 -27.30 19.13
C SER A 396 -2.13 -27.62 18.49
N ASP A 397 -1.79 -26.97 17.38
CA ASP A 397 -0.50 -27.13 16.73
C ASP A 397 0.64 -26.51 17.56
N VAL A 398 0.48 -25.27 18.02
CA VAL A 398 1.51 -24.60 18.83
C VAL A 398 1.72 -25.23 20.20
N LYS A 399 0.69 -25.89 20.78
CA LYS A 399 0.79 -26.66 22.04
C LYS A 399 1.74 -27.85 21.98
N LYS A 400 2.16 -28.29 20.78
CA LYS A 400 3.17 -29.33 20.61
C LYS A 400 4.58 -28.86 21.02
N TYR A 401 4.74 -27.54 21.16
CA TYR A 401 5.98 -26.87 21.47
C TYR A 401 5.88 -26.14 22.82
N ASP A 402 7.02 -25.87 23.44
CA ASP A 402 7.10 -25.07 24.67
C ASP A 402 7.12 -23.56 24.34
N TYR A 403 6.04 -23.07 23.72
CA TYR A 403 5.96 -21.70 23.21
C TYR A 403 5.53 -20.70 24.28
N SER A 404 6.25 -19.59 24.34
CA SER A 404 5.77 -18.38 25.00
C SER A 404 4.66 -17.71 24.17
N GLN A 405 3.94 -16.75 24.74
CA GLN A 405 2.98 -15.94 23.95
C GLN A 405 3.65 -15.20 22.78
N LEU A 406 4.93 -14.84 22.93
CA LEU A 406 5.71 -14.20 21.87
C LEU A 406 5.96 -15.17 20.70
N ASP A 407 6.27 -16.43 21.00
CA ASP A 407 6.50 -17.47 19.99
C ASP A 407 5.19 -17.85 19.29
N ILE A 408 4.07 -17.90 20.02
CA ILE A 408 2.74 -18.07 19.43
C ILE A 408 2.43 -16.92 18.46
N ALA A 409 2.65 -15.66 18.87
CA ALA A 409 2.40 -14.52 18.01
C ALA A 409 3.28 -14.54 16.74
N ARG A 410 4.56 -14.88 16.88
CA ARG A 410 5.50 -15.07 15.76
C ARG A 410 5.08 -16.19 14.81
N SER A 411 4.59 -17.31 15.35
CA SER A 411 4.06 -18.41 14.54
C SER A 411 2.83 -17.97 13.74
N VAL A 412 1.93 -17.18 14.33
CA VAL A 412 0.78 -16.60 13.60
C VAL A 412 1.23 -15.61 12.52
N VAL A 413 2.18 -14.73 12.81
CA VAL A 413 2.75 -13.78 11.83
C VAL A 413 3.33 -14.53 10.63
N THR A 414 4.18 -15.52 10.88
CA THR A 414 4.84 -16.31 9.83
C THR A 414 3.85 -17.16 9.04
N MET A 415 2.78 -17.67 9.67
CA MET A 415 1.67 -18.34 8.97
C MET A 415 1.02 -17.41 7.93
N ILE A 416 0.77 -16.15 8.30
CA ILE A 416 0.13 -15.18 7.40
C ILE A 416 1.10 -14.74 6.30
N GLN A 417 2.37 -14.54 6.63
CA GLN A 417 3.43 -14.24 5.65
C GLN A 417 3.66 -15.38 4.66
N GLU A 418 3.32 -16.63 5.00
CA GLU A 418 3.38 -17.78 4.08
C GLU A 418 2.34 -17.68 2.96
N ILE A 419 1.19 -17.03 3.21
CA ILE A 419 0.13 -16.89 2.21
C ILE A 419 0.59 -15.90 1.12
N PRO A 420 0.47 -16.21 -0.18
CA PRO A 420 0.85 -15.29 -1.26
C PRO A 420 0.05 -13.99 -1.28
N TYR A 421 0.72 -12.88 -1.60
CA TYR A 421 0.08 -11.56 -1.68
C TYR A 421 -0.79 -11.45 -2.93
N VAL A 422 -2.00 -10.93 -2.74
CA VAL A 422 -2.94 -10.63 -3.82
C VAL A 422 -3.54 -9.26 -3.53
N LEU A 423 -3.28 -8.29 -4.40
CA LEU A 423 -3.78 -6.92 -4.24
C LEU A 423 -5.32 -6.92 -4.24
N VAL A 424 -5.94 -6.29 -3.26
CA VAL A 424 -7.40 -6.10 -3.19
C VAL A 424 -7.69 -4.64 -3.45
N HIS A 425 -8.66 -4.34 -4.31
CA HIS A 425 -9.06 -2.96 -4.57
C HIS A 425 -10.51 -2.87 -5.04
N ASP A 426 -11.13 -1.70 -4.83
CA ASP A 426 -12.54 -1.43 -5.09
C ASP A 426 -12.86 -1.09 -6.55
N LYS A 427 -11.86 -0.68 -7.33
CA LYS A 427 -11.96 -0.39 -8.76
C LYS A 427 -11.77 -1.62 -9.63
N THR A 428 -12.07 -1.53 -10.93
CA THR A 428 -11.63 -2.51 -11.91
C THR A 428 -10.11 -2.37 -12.16
N CYS A 429 -9.43 -3.44 -12.62
CA CYS A 429 -7.99 -3.36 -12.92
C CYS A 429 -7.67 -2.25 -13.95
N LYS A 430 -8.56 -2.07 -14.95
CA LYS A 430 -8.41 -1.02 -15.97
C LYS A 430 -8.47 0.39 -15.40
N GLU A 431 -9.29 0.59 -14.36
CA GLU A 431 -9.41 1.88 -13.69
C GLU A 431 -8.18 2.14 -12.81
N VAL A 432 -7.71 1.15 -12.05
CA VAL A 432 -6.48 1.28 -11.25
C VAL A 432 -5.30 1.67 -12.13
N ILE A 433 -5.09 0.99 -13.26
CA ILE A 433 -3.97 1.29 -14.19
C ILE A 433 -4.07 2.71 -14.77
N ARG A 434 -5.27 3.25 -14.96
CA ARG A 434 -5.49 4.57 -15.57
C ARG A 434 -5.47 5.72 -14.57
N GLN A 435 -5.98 5.48 -13.37
CA GLN A 435 -6.33 6.52 -12.40
C GLN A 435 -5.38 6.55 -11.21
N ASP A 436 -4.86 5.40 -10.80
CA ASP A 436 -4.00 5.31 -9.64
C ASP A 436 -2.55 5.54 -10.05
N GLN A 437 -1.78 6.10 -9.12
CA GLN A 437 -0.33 6.30 -9.26
C GLN A 437 0.34 5.55 -8.11
N GLY A 438 1.55 5.03 -8.35
CA GLY A 438 2.33 4.29 -7.35
C GLY A 438 2.02 2.80 -7.29
N PHE A 439 2.11 2.23 -6.08
CA PHE A 439 2.18 0.77 -5.86
C PHE A 439 1.11 -0.04 -6.60
N SER A 440 -0.17 0.34 -6.50
CA SER A 440 -1.25 -0.42 -7.15
C SER A 440 -1.10 -0.45 -8.67
N ALA A 441 -0.70 0.66 -9.29
CA ALA A 441 -0.50 0.73 -10.74
C ALA A 441 0.73 -0.09 -11.18
N GLU A 442 1.84 0.03 -10.45
CA GLU A 442 3.06 -0.76 -10.69
C GLU A 442 2.81 -2.27 -10.55
N TYR A 443 2.08 -2.66 -9.50
CA TYR A 443 1.70 -4.05 -9.24
C TYR A 443 0.91 -4.67 -10.41
N HIS A 444 0.02 -3.90 -11.04
CA HIS A 444 -0.70 -4.33 -12.25
C HIS A 444 0.19 -4.36 -13.49
N GLN A 445 1.11 -3.40 -13.66
CA GLN A 445 2.05 -3.39 -14.79
C GLN A 445 2.96 -4.64 -14.78
N GLU A 446 3.29 -5.15 -13.60
CA GLU A 446 4.05 -6.39 -13.42
C GLU A 446 3.21 -7.67 -13.65
N GLY A 447 1.91 -7.55 -13.91
CA GLY A 447 1.03 -8.70 -14.16
C GLY A 447 0.76 -9.56 -12.92
N LYS A 448 0.92 -9.00 -11.72
CA LYS A 448 0.72 -9.72 -10.46
C LYS A 448 -0.78 -9.93 -10.15
N PRO A 449 -1.14 -10.99 -9.38
CA PRO A 449 -2.52 -11.34 -9.13
C PRO A 449 -3.24 -10.32 -8.24
N CYS A 450 -4.49 -10.00 -8.57
CA CYS A 450 -5.36 -9.09 -7.83
C CYS A 450 -6.80 -9.61 -7.68
N LEU A 451 -7.55 -9.00 -6.76
CA LEU A 451 -8.99 -9.08 -6.61
C LEU A 451 -9.61 -7.70 -6.87
N PRO A 452 -10.07 -7.43 -8.10
CA PRO A 452 -10.70 -6.16 -8.43
C PRO A 452 -12.15 -6.09 -7.93
N SER A 453 -12.68 -4.87 -7.90
CA SER A 453 -14.08 -4.59 -7.61
C SER A 453 -14.57 -5.07 -6.24
N ILE A 454 -13.67 -5.14 -5.26
CA ILE A 454 -14.01 -5.47 -3.87
C ILE A 454 -14.35 -4.18 -3.13
N LYS A 455 -15.65 -3.96 -2.85
CA LYS A 455 -16.10 -2.74 -2.15
C LYS A 455 -15.33 -2.52 -0.84
N GLY A 456 -14.79 -1.31 -0.68
CA GLY A 456 -13.97 -0.94 0.48
C GLY A 456 -12.51 -1.39 0.39
N GLY A 457 -12.11 -2.03 -0.70
CA GLY A 457 -10.72 -2.40 -0.97
C GLY A 457 -10.15 -3.49 -0.06
N VAL A 458 -10.97 -4.18 0.73
CA VAL A 458 -10.53 -5.12 1.77
C VAL A 458 -11.44 -6.34 1.81
N GLN A 459 -10.90 -7.51 2.16
CA GLN A 459 -11.70 -8.70 2.48
C GLN A 459 -11.77 -8.92 3.99
N THR A 460 -12.87 -9.51 4.47
CA THR A 460 -12.96 -9.90 5.88
C THR A 460 -12.04 -11.10 6.20
N PRO A 461 -11.73 -11.39 7.48
CA PRO A 461 -10.91 -12.55 7.85
C PRO A 461 -11.39 -13.88 7.25
N TYR A 462 -12.71 -14.13 7.25
CA TYR A 462 -13.29 -15.35 6.72
C TYR A 462 -13.23 -15.41 5.19
N GLU A 463 -13.45 -14.27 4.51
CA GLU A 463 -13.24 -14.18 3.06
C GLU A 463 -11.81 -14.57 2.68
N PHE A 464 -10.84 -14.06 3.43
CA PHE A 464 -9.43 -14.33 3.18
C PHE A 464 -9.04 -15.78 3.43
N ILE A 465 -9.42 -16.40 4.56
CA ILE A 465 -9.10 -17.82 4.78
C ILE A 465 -9.88 -18.76 3.85
N HIS A 466 -10.97 -18.28 3.24
CA HIS A 466 -11.74 -19.05 2.26
C HIS A 466 -11.05 -19.12 0.89
N ASN A 467 -10.42 -18.05 0.42
CA ASN A 467 -9.82 -18.00 -0.93
C ASN A 467 -8.28 -17.87 -0.96
N LEU A 468 -7.66 -17.54 0.18
CA LEU A 468 -6.24 -17.25 0.36
C LEU A 468 -5.71 -16.11 -0.52
N LYS A 469 -6.56 -15.12 -0.81
CA LYS A 469 -6.25 -13.93 -1.60
C LYS A 469 -6.44 -12.69 -0.72
N GLY A 470 -5.36 -12.00 -0.40
CA GLY A 470 -5.43 -10.84 0.47
C GLY A 470 -4.18 -9.99 0.44
N ASP A 471 -4.41 -8.70 0.60
CA ASP A 471 -3.43 -7.63 0.65
C ASP A 471 -3.14 -7.20 2.10
N CYS A 472 -2.52 -6.03 2.28
CA CYS A 472 -1.95 -5.59 3.56
C CYS A 472 -2.97 -5.51 4.71
N ASP A 473 -4.16 -4.95 4.49
CA ASP A 473 -5.17 -4.81 5.53
C ASP A 473 -6.00 -6.08 5.74
N THR A 474 -6.31 -6.79 4.66
CA THR A 474 -6.94 -8.12 4.70
C THR A 474 -6.12 -9.09 5.58
N ARG A 475 -4.78 -9.08 5.43
CA ARG A 475 -3.85 -9.86 6.26
C ARG A 475 -3.82 -9.39 7.71
N SER A 476 -3.77 -8.08 7.93
CA SER A 476 -3.75 -7.48 9.27
C SER A 476 -5.04 -7.77 10.03
N LEU A 477 -6.20 -7.79 9.36
CA LEU A 477 -7.48 -8.20 9.91
C LEU A 477 -7.48 -9.66 10.39
N LEU A 478 -6.97 -10.57 9.57
CA LEU A 478 -6.85 -11.98 9.96
C LEU A 478 -5.92 -12.15 11.16
N GLY A 479 -4.74 -11.51 11.13
CA GLY A 479 -3.79 -11.53 12.23
C GLY A 479 -4.37 -10.99 13.52
N HIS A 480 -5.02 -9.82 13.46
CA HIS A 480 -5.70 -9.21 14.59
C HIS A 480 -6.76 -10.15 15.20
N LEU A 481 -7.62 -10.76 14.37
CA LEU A 481 -8.67 -11.63 14.86
C LEU A 481 -8.10 -12.92 15.48
N ILE A 482 -7.11 -13.56 14.86
CA ILE A 482 -6.49 -14.77 15.42
C ILE A 482 -5.81 -14.44 16.76
N LEU A 483 -4.99 -13.39 16.83
CA LEU A 483 -4.28 -13.00 18.06
C LEU A 483 -5.25 -12.63 19.17
N ARG A 484 -6.28 -11.83 18.87
CA ARG A 484 -7.35 -11.49 19.82
C ARG A 484 -7.98 -12.75 20.42
N LYS A 485 -8.27 -13.76 19.60
CA LYS A 485 -8.88 -15.01 20.04
C LYS A 485 -7.92 -15.91 20.82
N LEU A 486 -6.61 -15.75 20.63
CA LEU A 486 -5.57 -16.37 21.43
C LEU A 486 -5.27 -15.59 22.74
N GLY A 487 -5.98 -14.49 23.00
CA GLY A 487 -5.77 -13.65 24.18
C GLY A 487 -4.54 -12.75 24.10
N ILE A 488 -4.00 -12.53 22.90
CA ILE A 488 -2.84 -11.68 22.66
C ILE A 488 -3.33 -10.29 22.22
N PRO A 489 -2.98 -9.21 22.93
CA PRO A 489 -3.35 -7.85 22.53
C PRO A 489 -2.79 -7.51 21.15
N SER A 490 -3.60 -6.90 20.31
CA SER A 490 -3.21 -6.54 18.96
C SER A 490 -3.99 -5.34 18.44
N SER A 491 -3.49 -4.75 17.35
CA SER A 491 -4.06 -3.56 16.73
C SER A 491 -3.79 -3.55 15.23
N ILE A 492 -4.64 -2.89 14.45
CA ILE A 492 -4.45 -2.69 13.01
C ILE A 492 -4.13 -1.22 12.80
N TRP A 493 -3.05 -0.94 12.09
CA TRP A 493 -2.64 0.42 11.77
C TRP A 493 -2.76 0.67 10.28
N VAL A 494 -3.26 1.85 9.93
CA VAL A 494 -3.42 2.29 8.54
C VAL A 494 -2.55 3.52 8.31
N SER A 495 -2.04 3.67 7.11
CA SER A 495 -1.33 4.88 6.70
C SER A 495 -1.85 5.36 5.35
N MET A 496 -2.45 6.55 5.35
CA MET A 496 -2.83 7.22 4.10
C MET A 496 -1.60 7.68 3.31
N ALA A 497 -0.52 8.06 4.01
CA ALA A 497 0.73 8.49 3.38
C ALA A 497 1.42 7.35 2.64
N TYR A 498 1.35 6.13 3.18
CA TYR A 498 1.94 4.95 2.56
C TYR A 498 0.95 4.12 1.72
N GLY A 499 -0.35 4.41 1.81
CA GLY A 499 -1.39 3.58 1.19
C GLY A 499 -1.34 2.14 1.68
N HIS A 500 -1.03 1.93 2.96
CA HIS A 500 -0.63 0.63 3.50
C HIS A 500 -1.23 0.35 4.89
N SER A 501 -1.25 -0.92 5.28
CA SER A 501 -1.75 -1.39 6.57
C SER A 501 -0.84 -2.45 7.17
N ILE A 502 -0.64 -2.37 8.48
CA ILE A 502 0.22 -3.27 9.24
C ILE A 502 -0.45 -3.70 10.55
N LEU A 503 0.07 -4.78 11.13
CA LEU A 503 -0.38 -5.29 12.42
C LEU A 503 0.53 -4.73 13.53
N GLY A 504 -0.07 -4.41 14.67
CA GLY A 504 0.63 -4.12 15.92
C GLY A 504 0.33 -5.21 16.95
N VAL A 505 1.34 -5.73 17.63
CA VAL A 505 1.20 -6.82 18.62
C VAL A 505 1.68 -6.36 19.99
N GLY A 506 0.79 -6.42 20.99
CA GLY A 506 1.01 -5.94 22.35
C GLY A 506 1.78 -6.91 23.24
N LEU A 507 3.01 -7.24 22.86
CA LEU A 507 3.91 -8.14 23.61
C LEU A 507 5.29 -7.49 23.84
N PRO A 508 6.05 -7.90 24.87
CA PRO A 508 7.35 -7.31 25.18
C PRO A 508 8.44 -7.79 24.23
N VAL A 509 8.47 -7.27 23.00
CA VAL A 509 9.48 -7.60 21.97
C VAL A 509 10.86 -6.99 22.30
N GLY A 510 10.87 -5.87 23.05
CA GLY A 510 12.08 -5.15 23.43
C GLY A 510 12.46 -4.07 22.40
N VAL A 511 12.76 -4.48 21.17
CA VAL A 511 13.27 -3.59 20.10
C VAL A 511 12.30 -3.45 18.92
N GLY A 512 12.49 -2.41 18.12
CA GLY A 512 11.72 -2.17 16.89
C GLY A 512 10.65 -1.09 17.02
N GLN A 513 9.88 -0.91 15.94
CA GLN A 513 8.85 0.12 15.84
C GLN A 513 7.62 -0.26 16.64
N TYR A 514 7.05 0.69 17.40
CA TYR A 514 5.84 0.44 18.19
C TYR A 514 4.98 1.70 18.35
N LYS A 515 3.71 1.49 18.68
CA LYS A 515 2.81 2.53 19.22
C LYS A 515 2.25 2.08 20.57
N LYS A 516 1.92 3.02 21.45
CA LYS A 516 1.28 2.71 22.73
C LYS A 516 -0.24 2.69 22.57
N VAL A 517 -0.86 1.62 23.03
CA VAL A 517 -2.32 1.46 23.13
C VAL A 517 -2.62 1.11 24.59
N ASN A 518 -3.42 1.93 25.27
CA ASN A 518 -3.76 1.72 26.69
C ASN A 518 -2.54 1.44 27.60
N GLY A 519 -1.42 2.12 27.36
CA GLY A 519 -0.17 1.96 28.10
C GLY A 519 0.71 0.77 27.66
N VAL A 520 0.19 -0.15 26.84
CA VAL A 520 0.92 -1.31 26.30
C VAL A 520 1.59 -0.95 24.98
N LYS A 521 2.86 -1.35 24.80
CA LYS A 521 3.56 -1.19 23.52
C LYS A 521 3.08 -2.25 22.54
N HIS A 522 2.44 -1.82 21.46
CA HIS A 522 2.08 -2.65 20.31
C HIS A 522 3.19 -2.52 19.28
N TYR A 523 3.98 -3.58 19.10
CA TYR A 523 5.08 -3.63 18.16
C TYR A 523 4.59 -3.90 16.75
N ALA A 524 5.02 -3.06 15.81
CA ALA A 524 4.65 -3.10 14.41
C ALA A 524 5.17 -4.36 13.73
N VAL A 525 4.41 -4.96 12.81
CA VAL A 525 4.87 -6.07 12.00
C VAL A 525 4.28 -6.00 10.60
N GLU A 526 5.16 -6.09 9.61
CA GLU A 526 4.81 -6.23 8.20
C GLU A 526 4.37 -7.66 7.88
N LEU A 527 3.27 -7.81 7.14
CA LEU A 527 2.67 -9.10 6.80
C LEU A 527 2.67 -9.40 5.30
N THR A 528 3.07 -8.46 4.45
CA THR A 528 3.05 -8.61 2.97
C THR A 528 4.24 -9.39 2.42
N ALA A 529 5.29 -9.58 3.21
CA ALA A 529 6.47 -10.35 2.84
C ALA A 529 7.03 -11.14 4.03
N LYS A 530 7.77 -12.22 3.73
CA LYS A 530 8.43 -13.05 4.75
C LYS A 530 9.62 -12.36 5.38
N GLY A 531 9.87 -12.70 6.63
CA GLY A 531 11.11 -12.33 7.35
C GLY A 531 10.99 -11.05 8.18
N PHE A 532 9.82 -10.41 8.20
CA PHE A 532 9.53 -9.32 9.13
C PHE A 532 9.07 -9.90 10.47
N ASP A 533 9.94 -9.87 11.47
CA ASP A 533 9.58 -10.22 12.85
C ASP A 533 8.82 -9.05 13.52
N LEU A 534 8.25 -9.31 14.68
CA LEU A 534 7.64 -8.28 15.52
C LEU A 534 8.64 -7.15 15.77
N GLY A 535 8.17 -5.91 15.60
CA GLY A 535 8.98 -4.70 15.63
C GLY A 535 9.57 -4.28 14.28
N MET A 536 9.39 -5.09 13.21
CA MET A 536 9.94 -4.82 11.88
C MET A 536 8.86 -4.43 10.87
N ILE A 537 9.10 -3.32 10.17
CA ILE A 537 8.34 -2.85 9.01
C ILE A 537 9.29 -2.41 7.90
N SER A 538 8.77 -2.12 6.71
CA SER A 538 9.63 -1.68 5.59
C SER A 538 10.47 -0.45 5.99
N PRO A 539 11.77 -0.39 5.66
CA PRO A 539 12.63 0.73 6.03
C PRO A 539 12.08 2.10 5.61
N GLU A 540 11.43 2.16 4.44
CA GLU A 540 10.83 3.34 3.83
C GLU A 540 9.56 3.81 4.56
N GLN A 541 9.01 2.98 5.45
CA GLN A 541 7.75 3.20 6.13
C GLN A 541 7.91 3.40 7.65
N THR A 542 9.12 3.71 8.11
CA THR A 542 9.47 3.81 9.53
C THR A 542 9.04 5.12 10.21
N GLN A 543 8.47 6.08 9.48
CA GLN A 543 7.97 7.32 10.08
C GLN A 543 6.67 7.10 10.86
N MET A 544 6.80 6.88 12.17
CA MET A 544 5.69 6.48 13.04
C MET A 544 4.51 7.45 13.16
N ASN A 545 4.72 8.73 12.80
CA ASN A 545 3.65 9.73 12.76
C ASN A 545 2.70 9.55 11.56
N ASN A 546 3.11 8.80 10.53
CA ASN A 546 2.28 8.53 9.35
C ASN A 546 1.34 7.33 9.52
N TRP A 547 1.43 6.64 10.65
CA TRP A 547 0.61 5.48 10.98
C TRP A 547 -0.49 5.89 11.95
N ASP A 548 -1.73 5.47 11.72
CA ASP A 548 -2.85 5.67 12.64
C ASP A 548 -3.43 4.34 13.08
N ILE A 549 -3.81 4.22 14.36
CA ILE A 549 -4.42 2.99 14.88
C ILE A 549 -5.91 2.99 14.50
N ALA A 550 -6.30 2.11 13.59
CA ALA A 550 -7.68 1.98 13.14
C ALA A 550 -8.51 1.04 14.03
N LEU A 551 -7.91 -0.02 14.58
CA LEU A 551 -8.60 -0.99 15.43
C LEU A 551 -7.64 -1.57 16.48
N TYR A 552 -8.13 -1.91 17.67
CA TYR A 552 -7.37 -2.62 18.70
C TYR A 552 -8.31 -3.41 19.64
N ASN A 553 -7.74 -4.33 20.42
CA ASN A 553 -8.47 -5.15 21.39
C ASN A 553 -7.89 -5.10 22.80
#